data_AF-A0A962SZ37-F1
#
_entry.id   AF-A0A962SZ37-F1
#
_cell.length_a   1.000
_cell.length_b   1.000
_cell.length_c   1.000
_cell.angle_alpha   90.00
_cell.angle_beta   90.00
_cell.angle_gamma   90.00
#
_symmetry.space_group_name_H-M   'P 1'
#
loop_
_entity.id
_entity.type
_entity.pdbx_description
1 polymer ?
#
loop_
_entity_poly.entity_id
_entity_poly.type
_entity_poly.pdbx_seq_one_letter_code
_entity_poly.pdbx_strand_id
1 'polypeptide(L)'
;MTPQEWVTSGDDQAGDIPSPVGFRILIKPYRLPKFSAGGIALVGESKQYADIAKVAGQVLKMGSECYRGERFSAPWCKIGDYVIFPKHAGQTIEVKRNDGQDPDQYLLVNDDEIRAVVKDPSQIKAYL
;
A
#
# COMPACT_ATOMS: atom_id res chain seq x y z
N MET A 1 19.05 20.72 -20.32
CA MET A 1 18.27 20.23 -19.17
C MET A 1 17.74 18.87 -19.56
N THR A 2 18.32 17.81 -19.00
CA THR A 2 18.06 16.42 -19.38
C THR A 2 16.67 15.97 -18.92
N PRO A 3 15.87 15.33 -19.78
CA PRO A 3 14.62 14.70 -19.37
C PRO A 3 14.92 13.54 -18.41
N GLN A 4 14.19 13.49 -17.30
CA GLN A 4 14.38 12.48 -16.24
C GLN A 4 13.64 11.20 -16.64
N GLU A 5 14.41 10.16 -16.95
CA GLU A 5 13.97 8.84 -17.39
C GLU A 5 13.87 7.85 -16.20
N TRP A 6 12.64 7.33 -16.03
CA TRP A 6 12.09 6.09 -15.43
C TRP A 6 12.51 5.53 -14.05
N VAL A 7 11.49 5.14 -13.27
CA VAL A 7 11.49 3.87 -12.50
C VAL A 7 10.23 3.10 -12.89
N THR A 8 10.37 2.19 -13.85
CA THR A 8 9.36 1.15 -14.14
C THR A 8 9.64 -0.04 -13.24
N SER A 9 9.09 -0.03 -12.03
CA SER A 9 9.06 -1.22 -11.17
C SER A 9 7.68 -1.87 -11.25
N GLY A 10 7.48 -2.63 -12.34
CA GLY A 10 6.60 -3.81 -12.41
C GLY A 10 5.13 -3.67 -12.03
N ASP A 11 4.33 -2.96 -12.84
CA ASP A 11 2.90 -3.25 -12.98
C ASP A 11 2.38 -2.65 -14.31
N ASP A 12 2.96 -3.08 -15.44
CA ASP A 12 2.44 -2.75 -16.80
C ASP A 12 1.01 -3.29 -17.02
N GLN A 13 0.54 -4.12 -16.08
CA GLN A 13 -0.79 -4.72 -16.06
C GLN A 13 -1.75 -4.08 -15.04
N ALA A 14 -1.27 -3.15 -14.20
CA ALA A 14 -2.15 -2.36 -13.34
C ALA A 14 -2.97 -1.43 -14.23
N GLY A 15 -4.27 -1.40 -14.00
CA GLY A 15 -5.12 -0.38 -14.62
C GLY A 15 -4.67 1.04 -14.24
N ASP A 16 -5.31 2.05 -14.79
CA ASP A 16 -5.03 3.45 -14.45
C ASP A 16 -5.30 3.68 -12.95
N ILE A 17 -4.23 3.75 -12.14
CA ILE A 17 -4.33 3.97 -10.70
C ILE A 17 -4.48 5.47 -10.39
N PRO A 18 -5.46 5.85 -9.55
CA PRO A 18 -5.73 7.26 -9.30
C PRO A 18 -4.55 7.96 -8.64
N SER A 19 -4.41 9.26 -8.88
CA SER A 19 -3.42 10.10 -8.21
C SER A 19 -4.05 10.76 -6.97
N PRO A 20 -3.49 10.56 -5.76
CA PRO A 20 -4.03 11.15 -4.54
C PRO A 20 -3.88 12.67 -4.55
N VAL A 21 -4.85 13.36 -3.96
CA VAL A 21 -4.89 14.83 -3.88
C VAL A 21 -4.83 15.32 -2.43
N GLY A 22 -4.25 16.51 -2.25
CA GLY A 22 -4.06 17.14 -0.95
C GLY A 22 -3.15 16.36 -0.03
N PHE A 23 -3.61 16.08 1.19
CA PHE A 23 -2.85 15.37 2.24
C PHE A 23 -3.07 13.85 2.22
N ARG A 24 -3.57 13.29 1.11
CA ARG A 24 -3.88 11.87 0.98
C ARG A 24 -2.71 11.06 0.45
N ILE A 25 -2.61 9.82 0.88
CA ILE A 25 -1.60 8.84 0.51
C ILE A 25 -2.30 7.62 -0.12
N LEU A 26 -1.84 7.19 -1.29
CA LEU A 26 -2.30 5.97 -1.93
C LEU A 26 -1.39 4.81 -1.52
N ILE A 27 -1.98 3.76 -0.98
CA ILE A 27 -1.30 2.58 -0.43
C ILE A 27 -1.79 1.32 -1.15
N LYS A 28 -0.88 0.41 -1.50
CA LYS A 28 -1.21 -0.96 -1.91
C LYS A 28 -1.16 -1.86 -0.67
N PRO A 29 -2.30 -2.44 -0.22
CA PRO A 29 -2.32 -3.39 0.88
C PRO A 29 -1.35 -4.54 0.66
N TYR A 30 -0.63 -4.94 1.70
CA TYR A 30 0.30 -6.05 1.63
C TYR A 30 -0.47 -7.37 1.52
N ARG A 31 -0.23 -8.14 0.44
CA ARG A 31 -0.81 -9.47 0.25
C ARG A 31 0.32 -10.49 0.12
N LEU A 32 0.33 -11.49 1.00
CA LEU A 32 1.24 -12.63 0.88
C LEU A 32 0.71 -13.61 -0.19
N PRO A 33 1.60 -14.33 -0.91
CA PRO A 33 1.19 -15.31 -1.89
C PRO A 33 0.36 -16.42 -1.23
N LYS A 34 -0.82 -16.73 -1.78
CA LYS A 34 -1.74 -17.74 -1.26
C LYS A 34 -1.23 -19.19 -1.43
N PHE A 35 -0.21 -19.39 -2.28
CA PHE A 35 0.38 -20.68 -2.61
C PHE A 35 1.88 -20.64 -2.34
N SER A 36 2.42 -21.72 -1.79
CA SER A 36 3.88 -21.92 -1.75
C SER A 36 4.43 -22.19 -3.15
N ALA A 37 5.75 -22.04 -3.34
CA ALA A 37 6.41 -22.32 -4.64
C ALA A 37 6.17 -23.76 -5.16
N GLY A 38 5.72 -24.68 -4.31
CA GLY A 38 5.34 -26.06 -4.66
C GLY A 38 3.85 -26.28 -4.93
N GLY A 39 3.03 -25.22 -5.03
CA GLY A 39 1.60 -25.32 -5.37
C GLY A 39 0.68 -25.74 -4.21
N ILE A 40 1.18 -25.80 -2.97
CA ILE A 40 0.37 -26.15 -1.81
C ILE A 40 -0.35 -24.90 -1.31
N ALA A 41 -1.68 -24.98 -1.17
CA ALA A 41 -2.50 -23.92 -0.58
C ALA A 41 -2.21 -23.79 0.92
N LEU A 42 -1.85 -22.58 1.37
CA LEU A 42 -1.57 -22.29 2.78
C LEU A 42 -2.90 -21.98 3.51
N VAL A 43 -3.67 -23.03 3.78
CA VAL A 43 -5.07 -22.93 4.28
C VAL A 43 -5.15 -22.31 5.69
N GLY A 44 -4.15 -22.54 6.55
CA GLY A 44 -4.13 -22.01 7.92
C GLY A 44 -3.70 -20.54 8.06
N GLU A 45 -2.86 -20.06 7.15
CA GLU A 45 -2.31 -18.69 7.23
C GLU A 45 -3.19 -17.64 6.55
N SER A 46 -4.20 -18.08 5.79
CA SER A 46 -5.10 -17.21 5.02
C SER A 46 -5.78 -16.12 5.87
N LYS A 47 -6.16 -16.42 7.12
CA LYS A 47 -6.74 -15.43 8.03
C LYS A 47 -5.72 -14.39 8.49
N GLN A 48 -4.54 -14.85 8.91
CA GLN A 48 -3.44 -13.97 9.33
C GLN A 48 -3.00 -13.05 8.17
N TYR A 49 -2.96 -13.58 6.95
CA TYR A 49 -2.68 -12.80 5.74
C TYR A 49 -3.74 -11.74 5.48
N ALA A 50 -5.02 -12.12 5.59
CA ALA A 50 -6.12 -11.17 5.46
C ALA A 50 -6.09 -10.08 6.56
N ASP A 51 -5.60 -10.41 7.76
CA ASP A 51 -5.49 -9.44 8.85
C ASP A 51 -4.31 -8.48 8.67
N ILE A 52 -3.14 -8.96 8.24
CA ILE A 52 -2.00 -8.08 7.92
C ILE A 52 -2.35 -7.15 6.76
N ALA A 53 -3.04 -7.64 5.73
CA ALA A 53 -3.48 -6.82 4.60
C ALA A 53 -4.37 -5.64 5.01
N LYS A 54 -5.06 -5.73 6.15
CA LYS A 54 -5.90 -4.62 6.66
C LYS A 54 -5.12 -3.53 7.38
N VAL A 55 -3.87 -3.78 7.77
CA VAL A 55 -3.09 -2.83 8.59
C VAL A 55 -1.73 -2.49 8.01
N ALA A 56 -1.25 -3.22 7.00
CA ALA A 56 0.06 -3.03 6.39
C ALA A 56 -0.07 -2.87 4.88
N GLY A 57 0.76 -1.98 4.31
CA GLY A 57 0.78 -1.77 2.88
C GLY A 57 1.94 -0.89 2.43
N GLN A 58 2.17 -0.82 1.13
CA GLN A 58 3.23 -0.03 0.52
C GLN A 58 2.70 1.32 0.03
N VAL A 59 3.42 2.41 0.30
CA VAL A 59 3.09 3.73 -0.23
C VAL A 59 3.43 3.79 -1.72
N LEU A 60 2.42 4.02 -2.57
CA LEU A 60 2.60 4.12 -4.02
C LEU A 60 2.69 5.56 -4.51
N LYS A 61 1.79 6.43 -4.00
CA LYS A 61 1.72 7.83 -4.38
C LYS A 61 1.35 8.67 -3.16
N MET A 62 1.79 9.92 -3.15
CA MET A 62 1.46 10.90 -2.11
C MET A 62 0.94 12.17 -2.76
N GLY A 63 -0.08 12.77 -2.16
CA GLY A 63 -0.57 14.08 -2.56
C GLY A 63 0.46 15.16 -2.27
N SER A 64 0.33 16.29 -2.98
CA SER A 64 1.29 17.40 -2.88
C SER A 64 1.32 18.06 -1.51
N GLU A 65 0.25 17.95 -0.71
CA GLU A 65 0.12 18.60 0.60
C GLU A 65 0.42 17.66 1.78
N CYS A 66 0.81 16.41 1.53
CA CYS A 66 1.23 15.50 2.59
C CYS A 66 2.37 16.10 3.41
N TYR A 67 2.23 16.00 4.74
CA TYR A 67 3.20 16.43 5.74
C TYR A 67 3.56 17.93 5.71
N ARG A 68 2.69 18.80 5.18
CA ARG A 68 2.93 20.25 5.09
C ARG A 68 2.46 21.09 6.29
N GLY A 69 1.98 20.48 7.36
CA GLY A 69 1.48 21.18 8.55
C GLY A 69 2.50 21.26 9.70
N GLU A 70 2.36 22.25 10.58
CA GLU A 70 3.22 22.45 11.77
C GLU A 70 3.24 21.24 12.72
N ARG A 71 2.21 20.39 12.69
CA ARG A 71 2.15 19.14 13.44
C ARG A 71 3.24 18.12 13.01
N PHE A 72 3.86 18.31 11.86
CA PHE A 72 4.88 17.42 11.31
C PHE A 72 6.25 18.09 11.33
N SER A 73 7.18 17.54 12.13
CA SER A 73 8.58 17.99 12.09
C SER A 73 9.34 17.46 10.88
N ALA A 74 8.89 16.33 10.33
CA ALA A 74 9.42 15.66 9.15
C ALA A 74 8.34 14.74 8.55
N PRO A 75 8.42 14.39 7.26
CA PRO A 75 7.53 13.38 6.68
C PRO A 75 7.70 12.03 7.40
N TRP A 76 6.59 11.44 7.83
CA TRP A 76 6.62 10.17 8.58
C TRP A 76 6.90 8.96 7.68
N CYS A 77 6.57 9.04 6.39
CA CYS A 77 6.90 8.04 5.38
C CYS A 77 7.15 8.70 4.01
N LYS A 78 7.68 7.91 3.07
CA LYS A 78 7.88 8.32 1.67
C LYS A 78 7.35 7.25 0.72
N ILE A 79 7.23 7.61 -0.56
CA ILE A 79 6.89 6.67 -1.64
C ILE A 79 7.87 5.47 -1.61
N GLY A 80 7.32 4.27 -1.68
CA GLY A 80 8.04 3.00 -1.63
C GLY A 80 8.15 2.35 -0.24
N ASP A 81 7.96 3.12 0.84
CA ASP A 81 8.00 2.57 2.20
C ASP A 81 6.79 1.67 2.49
N TYR A 82 7.00 0.63 3.29
CA TYR A 82 5.90 -0.10 3.91
C TYR A 82 5.49 0.59 5.20
N VAL A 83 4.18 0.76 5.38
CA VAL A 83 3.59 1.49 6.49
C VAL A 83 2.52 0.68 7.19
N ILE A 84 2.33 0.99 8.47
CA ILE A 84 1.23 0.47 9.29
C ILE A 84 0.21 1.58 9.54
N PHE A 85 -1.06 1.23 9.36
CA PHE A 85 -2.22 2.11 9.51
C PHE A 85 -3.35 1.38 10.25
N PRO A 86 -4.31 2.10 10.85
CA PRO A 86 -5.44 1.46 11.51
C PRO A 86 -6.29 0.65 10.51
N LYS A 87 -6.90 -0.45 10.97
CA LYS A 87 -7.73 -1.38 10.16
C LYS A 87 -8.83 -0.70 9.33
N HIS A 88 -9.36 0.42 9.85
CA HIS A 88 -10.45 1.17 9.25
C HIS A 88 -9.98 2.55 8.76
N ALA A 89 -8.69 2.69 8.46
CA ALA A 89 -8.12 3.92 7.93
C ALA A 89 -8.63 4.20 6.53
N GLY A 90 -8.95 5.46 6.26
CA GLY A 90 -9.18 5.94 4.90
C GLY A 90 -10.30 5.23 4.13
N GLN A 91 -10.11 5.14 2.81
CA GLN A 91 -11.07 4.60 1.86
C GLN A 91 -10.44 3.51 1.00
N THR A 92 -11.07 2.34 0.92
CA THR A 92 -10.67 1.27 -0.02
C THR A 92 -11.22 1.55 -1.42
N ILE A 93 -10.38 1.39 -2.43
CA ILE A 93 -10.73 1.50 -3.84
C ILE A 93 -10.31 0.24 -4.60
N GLU A 94 -11.06 -0.11 -5.63
CA GLU A 94 -10.77 -1.23 -6.51
C GLU A 94 -10.54 -0.73 -7.93
N VAL A 95 -9.40 -1.08 -8.51
CA VAL A 95 -9.04 -0.73 -9.89
C VAL A 95 -9.00 -2.01 -10.70
N LYS A 96 -9.76 -2.03 -11.80
CA LYS A 96 -9.78 -3.16 -12.73
C LYS A 96 -8.42 -3.26 -13.41
N ARG A 97 -7.88 -4.47 -13.48
CA ARG A 97 -6.64 -4.74 -14.23
C ARG A 97 -6.96 -4.85 -15.72
N ASN A 98 -6.03 -4.41 -16.56
CA ASN A 98 -6.20 -4.45 -18.02
C ASN A 98 -6.11 -5.89 -18.58
N ASP A 99 -5.51 -6.80 -17.82
CA ASP A 99 -5.29 -8.21 -18.18
C ASP A 99 -6.51 -9.12 -17.92
N GLY A 100 -7.64 -8.56 -17.44
CA GLY A 100 -8.86 -9.33 -17.16
C GLY A 100 -8.82 -10.19 -15.88
N GLN A 101 -7.74 -10.09 -15.09
CA GLN A 101 -7.62 -10.72 -13.77
C GLN A 101 -8.43 -9.97 -12.70
N ASP A 102 -8.41 -10.51 -11.47
CA ASP A 102 -9.04 -9.89 -10.30
C ASP A 102 -8.60 -8.42 -10.13
N PRO A 103 -9.51 -7.52 -9.69
CA PRO A 103 -9.17 -6.12 -9.46
C PRO A 103 -8.11 -5.97 -8.36
N ASP A 104 -7.23 -4.99 -8.54
CA ASP A 104 -6.30 -4.58 -7.50
C ASP A 104 -7.03 -3.67 -6.50
N GLN A 105 -6.78 -3.92 -5.22
CA GLN A 105 -7.27 -3.06 -4.14
C GLN A 105 -6.19 -2.07 -3.73
N TYR A 106 -6.59 -0.83 -3.52
CA TYR A 106 -5.75 0.21 -2.95
C TYR A 106 -6.49 0.89 -1.80
N LEU A 107 -5.72 1.56 -0.94
CA LEU A 107 -6.23 2.31 0.19
C LEU A 107 -5.79 3.76 0.07
N LEU A 108 -6.73 4.68 0.22
CA LEU A 108 -6.49 6.11 0.27
C LEU A 108 -6.60 6.56 1.73
N VAL A 109 -5.47 6.88 2.36
CA VAL A 109 -5.43 7.29 3.78
C VAL A 109 -4.96 8.73 3.91
N ASN A 110 -5.25 9.37 5.04
CA ASN A 110 -4.65 10.65 5.36
C ASN A 110 -3.20 10.47 5.84
N ASP A 111 -2.39 11.51 5.64
CA ASP A 111 -0.99 11.51 6.06
C ASP A 111 -0.78 11.31 7.57
N ASP A 112 -1.71 11.76 8.41
CA ASP A 112 -1.67 11.57 9.88
C ASP A 112 -2.15 10.20 10.38
N GLU A 113 -2.73 9.37 9.51
CA GLU A 113 -3.18 8.03 9.92
C GLU A 113 -2.05 7.01 9.96
N ILE A 114 -0.87 7.36 9.41
CA ILE A 114 0.32 6.51 9.41
C ILE A 114 0.86 6.36 10.84
N ARG A 115 0.99 5.11 11.30
CA ARG A 115 1.43 4.77 12.67
C ARG A 115 2.88 4.32 12.75
N ALA A 116 3.38 3.65 11.73
CA ALA A 116 4.77 3.18 11.70
C ALA A 116 5.24 2.97 10.26
N VAL A 117 6.55 3.04 10.07
CA VAL A 117 7.25 2.57 8.86
C VAL A 117 7.96 1.27 9.21
N VAL A 118 7.89 0.29 8.31
CA VAL A 118 8.45 -1.05 8.50
C VAL A 118 9.33 -1.40 7.31
N LYS A 119 10.45 -2.10 7.58
CA LYS A 119 11.37 -2.52 6.52
C LYS A 119 10.84 -3.73 5.75
N ASP A 120 10.28 -4.68 6.48
CA ASP A 120 9.73 -5.91 5.94
C ASP A 120 8.36 -6.19 6.56
N PRO A 121 7.27 -6.14 5.79
CA PRO A 121 5.91 -6.36 6.29
C PRO A 121 5.60 -7.83 6.58
N SER A 122 6.41 -8.79 6.12
CA SER A 122 6.20 -10.22 6.38
C SER A 122 6.45 -10.58 7.85
N GLN A 123 7.26 -9.80 8.55
CA GLN A 123 7.58 -10.00 9.96
C GLN A 123 6.51 -9.48 10.93
N ILE A 124 5.38 -8.99 10.40
CA ILE A 124 4.35 -8.30 11.19
C ILE A 124 3.19 -9.24 11.46
N LYS A 125 2.78 -9.31 12.72
CA LYS A 125 1.57 -10.02 13.13
C LYS A 125 0.57 -9.03 13.71
N ALA A 126 -0.55 -8.85 13.01
CA ALA A 126 -1.64 -8.01 13.46
C ALA A 126 -2.59 -8.81 14.36
N TYR A 127 -2.98 -8.22 15.50
CA TYR A 127 -4.08 -8.71 16.34
C TYR A 127 -5.25 -7.76 16.13
N LEU A 128 -6.31 -8.24 15.46
CA LEU A 128 -7.45 -7.45 14.96
C LEU A 128 -8.81 -7.92 15.45
#